data_AF-A0A380JQ85-F1
#
_entry.id   AF-A0A380JQ85-F1
#
_cell.length_a   1.000
_cell.length_b   1.000
_cell.length_c   1.000
_cell.angle_alpha   90.00
_cell.angle_beta   90.00
_cell.angle_gamma   90.00
#
_symmetry.space_group_name_H-M   'P 1'
#
loop_
_entity.id
_entity.type
_entity.pdbx_description
1 polymer ?
#
loop_
_entity_poly.entity_id
_entity_poly.type
_entity_poly.pdbx_seq_one_letter_code
_entity_poly.pdbx_strand_id
1 'polypeptide(L)'
;MVVLQNNGSTASERATALARGVQSLSSAGAVSKDMKTTVTGNRSDASSAIDLSHNVSAQVVGIITSMSQHIQSVSASFQAMDLQLGKELGRLESKRRFSLNDPK
;
A
#
# COMPACT_ATOMS: atom_id res chain seq x y z
N MET A 1 -21.84 -15.83 11.95
CA MET A 1 -21.15 -15.94 10.65
C MET A 1 -20.47 -14.61 10.40
N VAL A 2 -19.13 -14.56 10.51
CA VAL A 2 -18.38 -13.32 10.27
C VAL A 2 -18.20 -13.20 8.77
N VAL A 3 -19.02 -12.36 8.14
CA VAL A 3 -18.78 -11.90 6.79
C VAL A 3 -17.51 -11.06 6.88
N LEU A 4 -16.42 -11.51 6.26
CA LEU A 4 -15.30 -10.63 5.96
C LEU A 4 -15.93 -9.44 5.22
N GLN A 5 -15.93 -8.28 5.85
CA GLN A 5 -16.36 -7.04 5.22
C GLN A 5 -15.08 -6.30 4.91
N ASN A 6 -14.53 -6.56 3.73
CA ASN A 6 -13.40 -5.79 3.27
C ASN A 6 -13.80 -4.31 3.09
N ASN A 7 -13.15 -3.42 3.83
CA ASN A 7 -13.23 -1.98 3.58
C ASN A 7 -12.13 -1.57 2.58
N GLY A 8 -12.30 -1.99 1.33
CA GLY A 8 -11.28 -1.77 0.31
C GLY A 8 -11.11 -0.29 -0.06
N SER A 9 -12.15 0.51 0.19
CA SER A 9 -12.09 1.97 0.08
C SER A 9 -11.07 2.56 1.07
N THR A 10 -11.18 2.22 2.36
CA THR A 10 -10.23 2.68 3.38
C THR A 10 -8.81 2.18 3.12
N ALA A 11 -8.64 0.92 2.68
CA ALA A 11 -7.32 0.39 2.35
C ALA A 11 -6.66 1.14 1.17
N SER A 12 -7.42 1.42 0.11
CA SER A 12 -6.94 2.18 -1.04
C SER A 12 -6.64 3.64 -0.69
N GLU A 13 -7.48 4.29 0.12
CA GLU A 13 -7.25 5.64 0.63
C GLU A 13 -5.96 5.73 1.43
N ARG A 14 -5.76 4.80 2.38
CA ARG A 14 -4.57 4.77 3.24
C ARG A 14 -3.31 4.49 2.43
N ALA A 15 -3.35 3.54 1.50
CA ALA A 15 -2.23 3.26 0.58
C ALA A 15 -1.89 4.48 -0.28
N THR A 16 -2.91 5.17 -0.82
CA THR A 16 -2.71 6.37 -1.65
C THR A 16 -2.15 7.53 -0.83
N ALA A 17 -2.67 7.75 0.37
CA ALA A 17 -2.17 8.78 1.28
C ALA A 17 -0.72 8.52 1.68
N LEU A 18 -0.38 7.25 1.95
CA LEU A 18 0.97 6.81 2.29
C LEU A 18 1.94 7.06 1.12
N ALA A 19 1.57 6.65 -0.10
CA ALA A 19 2.35 6.91 -1.30
C ALA A 19 2.57 8.41 -1.55
N ARG A 20 1.53 9.24 -1.40
CA ARG A 20 1.64 10.70 -1.57
C ARG A 20 2.54 11.34 -0.51
N GLY A 21 2.37 10.98 0.76
CA GLY A 21 3.19 11.52 1.86
C GLY A 21 4.68 11.22 1.66
N VAL A 22 4.98 10.03 1.15
CA VAL A 22 6.35 9.61 0.84
C VAL A 22 6.91 10.28 -0.40
N GLN A 23 6.09 10.51 -1.43
CA GLN A 23 6.51 11.30 -2.60
C GLN A 23 6.87 12.74 -2.20
N SER A 24 6.09 13.34 -1.30
CA SER A 24 6.39 14.65 -0.72
C SER A 24 7.69 14.64 0.10
N LEU A 25 7.94 13.58 0.88
CA LEU A 25 9.19 13.40 1.63
C LEU A 25 10.40 13.28 0.71
N SER A 26 10.28 12.52 -0.38
CA SER A 26 11.31 12.40 -1.43
C SER A 26 11.68 13.74 -2.05
N SER A 27 10.68 14.64 -2.14
CA SER A 27 10.82 15.95 -2.78
C SER A 27 11.15 17.07 -1.80
N ALA A 28 11.32 16.78 -0.49
CA ALA A 28 11.34 17.76 0.59
C ALA A 28 12.62 18.61 0.70
N GLY A 29 13.56 18.52 -0.25
CA GLY A 29 14.68 19.45 -0.31
C GLY A 29 15.79 19.00 -1.23
N ALA A 30 16.16 19.86 -2.18
CA ALA A 30 17.39 19.70 -2.93
C ALA A 30 18.56 20.15 -2.04
N VAL A 31 19.26 19.20 -1.44
CA VAL A 31 20.47 19.49 -0.68
C VAL A 31 21.62 19.72 -1.66
N SER A 32 22.16 20.94 -1.69
CA SER A 32 23.29 21.29 -2.56
C SER A 32 24.60 21.01 -1.84
N LYS A 33 25.54 20.36 -2.52
CA LYS A 33 26.88 20.10 -1.99
C LYS A 33 27.77 21.33 -2.19
N ASP A 34 28.48 21.72 -1.14
CA ASP A 34 29.56 22.70 -1.29
C ASP A 34 30.77 22.04 -1.96
N MET A 35 30.99 22.42 -3.22
CA MET A 35 32.09 21.92 -4.05
C MET A 35 33.36 22.78 -3.96
N LYS A 36 33.31 23.96 -3.30
CA LYS A 36 34.42 24.93 -3.24
C LYS A 36 35.35 24.69 -2.07
N THR A 37 34.83 24.18 -0.95
CA THR A 37 35.63 24.00 0.26
C THR A 37 36.45 22.71 0.19
N THR A 38 37.76 22.81 0.40
CA THR A 38 38.72 21.69 0.40
C THR A 38 38.96 21.09 1.79
N VAL A 39 38.28 21.60 2.82
CA VAL A 39 38.31 21.03 4.17
C VAL A 39 37.85 19.58 4.10
N THR A 40 38.69 18.66 4.60
CA THR A 40 38.48 17.21 4.51
C THR A 40 37.10 16.78 5.00
N GLY A 41 36.60 17.38 6.10
CA GLY A 41 35.27 17.09 6.62
C GLY A 41 34.12 17.48 5.70
N ASN A 42 34.30 18.50 4.84
CA ASN A 42 33.26 18.90 3.89
C ASN A 42 33.28 18.00 2.64
N ARG A 43 34.48 17.66 2.16
CA ARG A 43 34.66 16.85 0.95
C ARG A 43 34.38 15.37 1.15
N SER A 44 34.72 14.84 2.32
CA SER A 44 34.58 13.42 2.66
C SER A 44 33.31 13.17 3.48
N ASP A 45 33.15 13.83 4.62
CA ASP A 45 32.10 13.46 5.58
C ASP A 45 30.73 14.04 5.19
N ALA A 46 30.67 15.35 4.90
CA ALA A 46 29.41 16.02 4.55
C ALA A 46 28.86 15.56 3.19
N SER A 47 29.71 15.47 2.16
CA SER A 47 29.30 14.98 0.83
C SER A 47 28.78 13.54 0.88
N SER A 48 29.48 12.63 1.57
CA SER A 48 29.03 11.25 1.74
C SER A 48 27.78 11.13 2.60
N ALA A 49 27.63 11.96 3.65
CA ALA A 49 26.40 11.99 4.44
C ALA A 49 25.19 12.46 3.61
N ILE A 50 25.37 13.41 2.69
CA ILE A 50 24.32 13.86 1.75
C ILE A 50 23.94 12.72 0.80
N ASP A 51 24.92 12.03 0.21
CA ASP A 51 24.65 10.89 -0.68
C ASP A 51 23.96 9.74 0.04
N LEU A 52 24.39 9.44 1.27
CA LEU A 52 23.79 8.41 2.11
C LEU A 52 22.34 8.78 2.45
N SER A 53 22.09 10.03 2.85
CA SER A 53 20.74 10.52 3.15
C SER A 53 19.81 10.44 1.95
N HIS A 54 20.31 10.78 0.76
CA HIS A 54 19.55 10.66 -0.48
C HIS A 54 19.25 9.19 -0.82
N ASN A 55 20.23 8.29 -0.70
CA ASN A 55 20.04 6.86 -0.93
C ASN A 55 19.06 6.24 0.06
N VAL A 56 19.15 6.58 1.35
CA VAL A 56 18.21 6.12 2.38
C VAL A 56 16.80 6.62 2.06
N SER A 57 16.66 7.89 1.68
CA SER A 57 15.36 8.46 1.30
C SER A 57 14.77 7.75 0.08
N ALA A 58 15.58 7.47 -0.95
CA ALA A 58 15.16 6.73 -2.13
C ALA A 58 14.74 5.28 -1.79
N GLN A 59 15.46 4.60 -0.90
CA GLN A 59 15.09 3.27 -0.43
C GLN A 59 13.77 3.27 0.35
N VAL A 60 13.60 4.20 1.28
CA VAL A 60 12.35 4.37 2.04
C VAL A 60 11.18 4.64 1.10
N VAL A 61 11.39 5.47 0.08
CA VAL A 61 10.38 5.75 -0.94
C VAL A 61 9.99 4.51 -1.72
N GLY A 62 10.97 3.72 -2.16
CA GLY A 62 10.74 2.46 -2.87
C GLY A 62 9.96 1.45 -2.01
N ILE A 63 10.37 1.26 -0.76
CA ILE A 63 9.73 0.33 0.17
C ILE A 63 8.28 0.74 0.41
N ILE A 64 8.02 2.00 0.73
CA ILE A 64 6.66 2.43 1.08
C ILE A 64 5.73 2.44 -0.15
N THR A 65 6.28 2.73 -1.35
CA THR A 65 5.54 2.59 -2.60
C THR A 65 5.14 1.13 -2.84
N SER A 66 6.06 0.19 -2.66
CA SER A 66 5.77 -1.24 -2.75
C SER A 66 4.76 -1.69 -1.71
N MET A 67 4.87 -1.23 -0.45
CA MET A 67 3.88 -1.53 0.60
C MET A 67 2.49 -1.01 0.23
N SER A 68 2.40 0.19 -0.34
CA SER A 68 1.13 0.77 -0.78
C SER A 68 0.47 -0.07 -1.88
N GLN A 69 1.27 -0.56 -2.83
CA GLN A 69 0.81 -1.49 -3.88
C GLN A 69 0.35 -2.83 -3.28
N HIS A 70 1.10 -3.37 -2.31
CA HIS A 70 0.71 -4.61 -1.62
C HIS A 70 -0.61 -4.46 -0.87
N ILE A 71 -0.83 -3.35 -0.16
CA ILE A 71 -2.10 -3.07 0.53
C ILE A 71 -3.26 -3.03 -0.47
N GLN A 72 -3.07 -2.37 -1.62
CA GLN A 72 -4.07 -2.33 -2.68
C GLN A 72 -4.36 -3.72 -3.26
N SER A 73 -3.31 -4.51 -3.52
CA SER A 73 -3.44 -5.86 -4.06
C SER A 73 -4.16 -6.80 -3.09
N VAL A 74 -3.74 -6.83 -1.83
CA VAL A 74 -4.36 -7.62 -0.77
C VAL A 74 -5.82 -7.22 -0.58
N SER A 75 -6.10 -5.92 -0.56
CA SER A 75 -7.48 -5.40 -0.53
C SER A 75 -8.29 -5.88 -1.74
N ALA A 76 -7.76 -5.85 -2.96
CA ALA A 76 -8.47 -6.37 -4.12
C ALA A 76 -8.76 -7.88 -3.99
N SER A 77 -7.79 -8.67 -3.50
CA SER A 77 -7.95 -10.11 -3.28
C SER A 77 -9.03 -10.42 -2.24
N PHE A 78 -9.05 -9.72 -1.11
CA PHE A 78 -10.09 -9.88 -0.10
C PHE A 78 -11.47 -9.52 -0.66
N GLN A 79 -11.59 -8.46 -1.47
CA GLN A 79 -12.87 -8.06 -2.07
C GLN A 79 -13.37 -9.11 -3.08
N ALA A 80 -12.47 -9.68 -3.88
CA ALA A 80 -12.80 -10.77 -4.79
C ALA A 80 -13.28 -12.02 -4.04
N MET A 81 -12.65 -12.35 -2.91
CA MET A 81 -13.03 -13.45 -2.04
C MET A 81 -14.42 -13.23 -1.41
N ASP A 82 -14.69 -12.03 -0.89
CA ASP A 82 -16.00 -11.67 -0.34
C ASP A 82 -17.13 -11.82 -1.37
N LEU A 83 -16.88 -11.40 -2.62
CA LEU A 83 -17.84 -11.55 -3.72
C LEU A 83 -18.09 -13.02 -4.07
N GLN A 84 -17.06 -13.87 -4.05
CA GLN A 84 -17.21 -15.31 -4.29
C GLN A 84 -18.01 -15.97 -3.16
N LEU A 85 -17.68 -15.69 -1.90
CA LEU A 85 -18.41 -16.20 -0.73
C LEU A 85 -19.87 -15.75 -0.76
N GLY A 86 -20.14 -14.49 -1.10
CA GLY A 86 -21.51 -13.98 -1.25
C GLY A 86 -22.32 -14.72 -2.32
N LYS A 87 -21.69 -15.02 -3.47
CA LYS A 87 -22.33 -15.81 -4.55
C LYS A 87 -22.61 -17.26 -4.14
N GLU A 88 -21.63 -17.93 -3.52
CA GLU A 88 -21.78 -19.30 -3.00
C GLU A 88 -22.90 -19.36 -1.95
N LEU A 89 -22.93 -18.41 -1.02
CA LEU A 89 -23.94 -18.34 0.02
C LEU A 89 -25.34 -18.09 -0.55
N GLY A 90 -25.48 -17.14 -1.48
CA GLY A 90 -26.74 -16.88 -2.18
C GLY A 90 -27.25 -18.09 -2.97
N ARG A 91 -26.33 -18.90 -3.53
CA ARG A 91 -26.67 -20.16 -4.20
C ARG A 91 -27.14 -21.23 -3.21
N LEU A 92 -26.51 -21.33 -2.04
CA LEU A 92 -26.90 -22.23 -0.94
C LEU A 92 -28.26 -21.86 -0.34
N GLU A 93 -28.54 -20.58 -0.15
CA GLU A 93 -29.87 -20.11 0.28
C GLU A 93 -30.96 -20.39 -0.76
N SER A 94 -30.66 -20.17 -2.04
CA SER A 94 -31.58 -20.49 -3.13
C SER A 94 -31.92 -21.99 -3.17
N LYS A 95 -30.95 -22.87 -2.93
CA LYS A 95 -31.17 -24.33 -2.83
C LYS A 95 -32.00 -24.73 -1.60
N ARG A 96 -31.82 -24.06 -0.45
CA ARG A 96 -32.62 -24.33 0.75
C ARG A 96 -34.08 -23.86 0.63
N ARG A 97 -34.35 -22.81 -0.14
CA ARG A 97 -35.71 -22.29 -0.36
C ARG A 97 -36.58 -23.16 -1.29
N PHE A 98 -35.99 -24.08 -2.05
CA PHE A 98 -36.71 -24.96 -3.01
C PHE A 98 -37.18 -26.32 -2.43
N SER A 99 -37.24 -26.51 -1.10
CA SER A 99 -37.59 -27.80 -0.48
C SER A 99 -38.93 -27.82 0.30
N LEU A 100 -39.82 -26.84 0.14
CA LEU A 100 -41.08 -26.77 0.92
C LEU A 100 -42.31 -26.55 0.04
N ASN A 101 -42.50 -27.42 -0.96
CA ASN A 101 -43.80 -27.90 -1.47
C ASN A 101 -43.56 -28.67 -2.78
N ASP A 102 -43.17 -29.94 -2.68
CA ASP A 102 -43.48 -30.90 -3.74
C ASP A 102 -44.83 -31.55 -3.36
N PRO A 103 -45.90 -31.37 -4.16
CA PRO A 103 -47.19 -31.96 -3.86
C PRO A 103 -47.18 -33.48 -4.14
N LYS A 104 -47.87 -34.24 -3.30
CA LYS A 104 -48.44 -35.53 -3.69
C LYS A 104 -49.87 -35.33 -4.16
#